data_AF-A0A2V7X5I1-F1
#
_entry.id   AF-A0A2V7X5I1-F1
#
_cell.length_a   1.000
_cell.length_b   1.000
_cell.length_c   1.000
_cell.angle_alpha   90.00
_cell.angle_beta   90.00
_cell.angle_gamma   90.00
#
_symmetry.space_group_name_H-M   'P 1'
#
loop_
_entity.id
_entity.type
_entity.pdbx_description
1 polymer ?
#
loop_
_entity_poly.entity_id
_entity_poly.type
_entity_poly.pdbx_seq_one_letter_code
_entity_poly.pdbx_strand_id
1 'polypeptide(L)'
;MLLCCAVALGRTGQSNSPAKAPSAFEQTLIDCEKGFLVAAKKGDASFLKRTLTDDFSFVSFDGQLYSRQEMIDQFSEGGFDIMPYEMQVVPAGPESAIVTY
;
A
#
# COMPACT_ATOMS: atom_id res chain seq x y z
N MET A 1 -16.22 20.95 51.80
CA MET A 1 -16.41 19.69 51.06
C MET A 1 -15.53 19.75 49.81
N LEU A 2 -14.37 19.09 49.84
CA LEU A 2 -13.50 18.93 48.67
C LEU A 2 -13.70 17.49 48.19
N LEU A 3 -14.32 17.30 47.02
CA LEU A 3 -14.57 16.00 46.44
C LEU A 3 -13.56 15.77 45.31
N CYS A 4 -12.48 15.04 45.61
CA CYS A 4 -11.49 14.60 44.62
C CYS A 4 -12.07 13.45 43.78
N CYS A 5 -12.47 13.72 42.54
CA CYS A 5 -12.77 12.67 41.56
C CYS A 5 -11.45 12.10 41.02
N ALA A 6 -11.07 10.93 41.51
CA ALA A 6 -10.04 10.10 40.89
C ALA A 6 -10.58 9.54 39.57
N VAL A 7 -10.21 10.17 38.44
CA VAL A 7 -10.46 9.59 37.13
C VAL A 7 -9.42 8.51 36.92
N ALA A 8 -9.83 7.26 37.09
CA ALA A 8 -9.00 6.11 36.74
C ALA A 8 -8.69 6.19 35.24
N LEU A 9 -7.44 6.51 34.89
CA LEU A 9 -6.92 6.29 33.54
C LEU A 9 -6.87 4.77 33.32
N GLY A 10 -7.97 4.21 32.84
CA GLY A 10 -7.96 2.90 32.21
C GLY A 10 -7.06 2.99 30.97
N ARG A 11 -5.81 2.54 31.11
CA ARG A 11 -4.96 2.25 29.97
C ARG A 11 -5.66 1.18 29.14
N THR A 12 -6.27 1.57 28.03
CA THR A 12 -6.65 0.63 26.98
C THR A 12 -5.36 0.06 26.42
N GLY A 13 -4.90 -1.06 26.99
CA GLY A 13 -3.82 -1.83 26.40
C GLY A 13 -4.25 -2.24 25.00
N GLN A 14 -3.48 -1.84 23.99
CA GLN A 14 -3.63 -2.38 22.63
C GLN A 14 -3.45 -3.90 22.78
N SER A 15 -4.55 -4.65 22.66
CA SER A 15 -4.43 -6.10 22.58
C SER A 15 -3.68 -6.40 21.28
N ASN A 16 -2.49 -6.98 21.38
CA ASN A 16 -1.82 -7.64 20.25
C ASN A 16 -2.61 -8.90 19.89
N SER A 17 -3.85 -8.71 19.41
CA SER A 17 -4.59 -9.78 18.77
C SER A 17 -3.77 -10.24 17.57
N PRO A 18 -3.61 -11.56 17.37
CA PRO A 18 -2.90 -12.08 16.20
C PRO A 18 -3.47 -11.44 14.94
N ALA A 19 -2.60 -11.00 14.03
CA ALA A 19 -3.03 -10.43 12.77
C ALA A 19 -3.98 -11.42 12.07
N LYS A 20 -5.21 -10.96 11.81
CA LYS A 20 -6.20 -11.75 11.08
C LYS A 20 -5.60 -12.12 9.73
N ALA A 21 -5.70 -13.39 9.34
CA ALA A 21 -5.27 -13.82 8.03
C ALA A 21 -6.00 -13.00 6.93
N PRO A 22 -5.30 -12.56 5.87
CA PRO A 22 -5.95 -11.83 4.78
C PRO A 22 -7.06 -12.66 4.15
N SER A 23 -8.16 -12.01 3.81
CA SER A 23 -9.16 -12.54 2.90
C SER A 23 -8.57 -12.74 1.49
N ALA A 24 -9.26 -13.49 0.64
CA ALA A 24 -8.81 -13.73 -0.74
C ALA A 24 -8.66 -12.43 -1.54
N PHE A 25 -9.53 -11.45 -1.31
CA PHE A 25 -9.44 -10.14 -1.94
C PHE A 25 -8.20 -9.37 -1.45
N GLU A 26 -7.97 -9.31 -0.13
CA GLU A 26 -6.80 -8.66 0.44
C GLU A 26 -5.50 -9.32 -0.04
N GLN A 27 -5.47 -10.66 -0.10
CA GLN A 27 -4.32 -11.40 -0.61
C GLN A 27 -4.04 -11.09 -2.09
N THR A 28 -5.08 -10.98 -2.91
CA THR A 28 -4.95 -10.62 -4.33
C THR A 28 -4.30 -9.25 -4.49
N LEU A 29 -4.72 -8.25 -3.69
CA LEU A 29 -4.15 -6.90 -3.74
C LEU A 29 -2.68 -6.87 -3.27
N ILE A 30 -2.36 -7.62 -2.21
CA ILE A 30 -0.99 -7.81 -1.74
C ILE A 30 -0.11 -8.42 -2.84
N ASP A 31 -0.62 -9.43 -3.56
CA ASP A 31 0.13 -10.09 -4.63
C ASP A 31 0.29 -9.19 -5.86
N CYS A 32 -0.73 -8.39 -6.19
CA CYS A 32 -0.65 -7.36 -7.22
C CYS A 32 0.45 -6.33 -6.90
N GLU A 33 0.48 -5.83 -5.67
CA GLU A 33 1.49 -4.84 -5.23
C GLU A 33 2.89 -5.44 -5.28
N LYS A 34 3.09 -6.66 -4.75
CA LYS A 34 4.37 -7.37 -4.87
C LYS A 34 4.78 -7.57 -6.33
N GLY A 35 3.82 -7.89 -7.20
CA GLY A 35 4.05 -8.01 -8.64
C GLY A 35 4.53 -6.70 -9.26
N PHE A 36 3.91 -5.58 -8.90
CA PHE A 36 4.34 -4.24 -9.30
C PHE A 36 5.78 -3.97 -8.88
N LEU A 37 6.13 -4.20 -7.61
CA LEU A 37 7.49 -3.97 -7.10
C LEU A 37 8.54 -4.86 -7.76
N VAL A 38 8.21 -6.13 -8.02
CA VAL A 38 9.10 -7.04 -8.76
C VAL A 38 9.31 -6.56 -10.20
N ALA A 39 8.25 -6.08 -10.85
CA ALA A 39 8.33 -5.55 -12.20
C ALA A 39 9.17 -4.27 -12.24
N ALA A 40 8.93 -3.34 -11.32
CA ALA A 40 9.70 -2.10 -11.18
C ALA A 40 11.19 -2.36 -10.88
N LYS A 41 11.50 -3.34 -10.03
CA LYS A 41 12.88 -3.77 -9.77
C LYS A 41 13.59 -4.30 -11.03
N LYS A 42 12.87 -5.05 -11.86
CA LYS A 42 13.41 -5.73 -13.06
C LYS A 42 13.36 -4.90 -14.34
N GLY A 43 12.64 -3.78 -14.35
CA GLY A 43 12.35 -3.06 -15.59
C GLY A 43 11.34 -3.77 -16.49
N ASP A 44 10.40 -4.55 -15.93
CA ASP A 44 9.40 -5.29 -16.72
C ASP A 44 8.26 -4.37 -17.20
N ALA A 45 8.57 -3.56 -18.21
CA ALA A 45 7.65 -2.64 -18.86
C ALA A 45 6.39 -3.35 -19.37
N SER A 46 6.50 -4.61 -19.81
CA SER A 46 5.38 -5.37 -20.36
C SER A 46 4.39 -5.77 -19.27
N PHE A 47 4.86 -6.11 -18.08
CA PHE A 47 4.01 -6.30 -16.92
C PHE A 47 3.30 -5.00 -16.55
N LEU A 48 4.03 -3.90 -16.39
CA LEU A 48 3.47 -2.59 -16.01
C LEU A 48 2.39 -2.13 -17.01
N LYS A 49 2.64 -2.27 -18.32
CA LYS A 49 1.68 -1.95 -19.38
C LYS A 49 0.42 -2.81 -19.36
N ARG A 50 0.45 -4.00 -18.76
CA ARG A 50 -0.71 -4.90 -18.70
C ARG A 50 -1.52 -4.72 -17.42
N THR A 51 -0.89 -4.30 -16.33
CA THR A 51 -1.52 -4.28 -15.00
C THR A 51 -2.00 -2.90 -14.56
N LEU A 52 -1.38 -1.82 -15.05
CA LEU A 52 -1.82 -0.46 -14.75
C LEU A 52 -2.99 -0.06 -15.65
N THR A 53 -4.03 0.53 -15.05
CA THR A 53 -5.17 1.10 -15.77
C THR A 53 -4.73 2.24 -16.68
N ASP A 54 -5.51 2.57 -17.70
CA ASP A 54 -5.17 3.63 -18.67
C ASP A 54 -5.12 5.03 -18.03
N ASP A 55 -5.89 5.24 -16.96
CA ASP A 55 -5.97 6.48 -16.17
C ASP A 55 -5.03 6.51 -14.96
N PHE A 56 -4.12 5.54 -14.85
CA PHE A 56 -3.18 5.46 -13.74
C PHE A 56 -2.32 6.72 -13.63
N SER A 57 -2.15 7.18 -12.39
CA SER A 57 -1.32 8.34 -12.04
C SER A 57 -0.38 7.97 -10.88
N PHE A 58 0.84 8.50 -10.93
CA PHE A 58 1.88 8.24 -9.93
C PHE A 58 2.39 9.54 -9.32
N VAL A 59 2.41 9.62 -8.00
CA VAL A 59 3.09 10.70 -7.28
C VAL A 59 4.44 10.20 -6.81
N SER A 60 5.52 10.81 -7.31
CA SER A 60 6.88 10.44 -6.93
C SER A 60 7.31 11.14 -5.63
N PHE A 61 8.51 10.82 -5.14
CA PHE A 61 9.09 11.39 -3.92
C PHE A 61 9.33 12.92 -4.01
N ASP A 62 9.37 13.47 -5.22
CA ASP A 62 9.49 14.91 -5.49
C ASP A 62 8.14 15.66 -5.41
N GLY A 63 7.05 14.93 -5.14
CA GLY A 63 5.68 15.46 -5.09
C GLY A 63 5.09 15.80 -6.46
N GLN A 64 5.78 15.48 -7.56
CA GLN A 64 5.27 15.67 -8.91
C GLN A 64 4.36 14.50 -9.30
N LEU A 65 3.35 14.84 -10.12
CA LEU A 65 2.41 13.90 -10.69
C LEU A 65 2.91 13.46 -12.06
N TYR A 66 3.05 12.15 -12.25
CA TYR A 66 3.46 11.52 -13.50
C TYR A 66 2.31 10.71 -14.08
N SER A 67 2.17 10.78 -15.40
CA SER A 67 1.26 9.92 -16.15
C SER A 67 1.75 8.47 -16.12
N ARG A 68 0.84 7.55 -16.46
CA ARG A 68 1.13 6.14 -16.67
C ARG A 68 2.34 5.89 -17.58
N GLN A 69 2.45 6.60 -18.71
CA GLN A 69 3.54 6.35 -19.67
C GLN A 69 4.87 6.84 -19.13
N GLU A 70 4.91 8.02 -18.50
CA GLU A 70 6.13 8.56 -17.88
C GLU A 70 6.63 7.65 -16.76
N MET A 71 5.72 7.14 -15.93
CA MET A 71 6.03 6.17 -14.89
C MET A 71 6.58 4.86 -15.48
N ILE A 72 5.95 4.33 -16.53
CA ILE A 72 6.43 3.12 -17.21
C ILE A 72 7.84 3.36 -17.78
N ASP A 73 8.08 4.48 -18.44
CA ASP A 73 9.38 4.81 -19.02
C ASP A 73 10.45 4.88 -17.91
N GLN A 74 10.14 5.53 -16.79
CA GLN A 74 11.03 5.59 -15.63
C GLN A 74 11.32 4.22 -15.03
N PHE A 75 10.30 3.41 -14.72
CA PHE A 75 10.50 2.09 -14.11
C PHE A 75 11.05 1.04 -15.07
N SER A 76 10.97 1.26 -16.38
CA SER A 76 11.57 0.36 -17.39
C SER A 76 13.10 0.36 -17.35
N GLU A 77 13.72 1.38 -16.75
CA GLU A 77 15.16 1.39 -16.46
C GLU A 77 15.54 0.34 -15.38
N GLY A 78 14.56 -0.11 -14.59
CA GLY A 78 14.74 -1.05 -13.50
C GLY A 78 15.42 -0.43 -12.28
N GLY A 79 15.82 -1.27 -11.33
CA GLY A 79 16.61 -0.84 -10.17
C GLY A 79 15.81 -0.19 -9.04
N PHE A 80 14.48 -0.06 -9.18
CA PHE A 80 13.62 0.32 -8.06
C PHE A 80 13.45 -0.84 -7.09
N ASP A 81 14.37 -0.95 -6.14
CA ASP A 81 14.46 -2.04 -5.18
C ASP A 81 14.00 -1.58 -3.80
N ILE A 82 12.68 -1.63 -3.57
CA ILE A 82 12.09 -1.37 -2.26
C ILE A 82 11.57 -2.66 -1.64
N MET A 83 11.77 -2.79 -0.33
CA MET A 83 11.21 -3.87 0.48
C MET A 83 10.06 -3.31 1.32
N PRO A 84 8.80 -3.62 0.97
CA PRO A 84 7.65 -3.16 1.72
C PRO A 84 7.54 -3.94 3.04
N TYR A 85 7.24 -3.24 4.14
CA TYR A 85 7.03 -3.83 5.46
C TYR A 85 5.55 -3.72 5.83
N GLU A 86 5.06 -4.69 6.62
CA GLU A 86 3.71 -4.62 7.20
C GLU A 86 2.60 -4.25 6.20
N MET A 87 2.62 -4.83 4.98
CA MET A 87 1.59 -4.57 3.97
C MET A 87 0.19 -4.76 4.53
N GLN A 88 -0.65 -3.73 4.38
CA GLN A 88 -2.04 -3.72 4.80
C GLN A 88 -2.95 -3.32 3.64
N VAL A 89 -4.17 -3.84 3.66
CA VAL A 89 -5.23 -3.47 2.73
C VAL A 89 -6.29 -2.71 3.51
N VAL A 90 -6.54 -1.47 3.10
CA VAL A 90 -7.53 -0.58 3.69
C VAL A 90 -8.69 -0.43 2.71
N PRO A 91 -9.93 -0.85 3.07
CA PRO A 91 -11.09 -0.67 2.21
C PRO A 91 -11.33 0.81 1.89
N ALA A 92 -11.52 1.13 0.61
CA ALA A 92 -11.86 2.47 0.13
C ALA A 92 -13.29 2.54 -0.46
N GLY A 93 -13.92 1.38 -0.66
CA GLY A 93 -15.26 1.23 -1.20
C GLY A 93 -15.59 -0.25 -1.42
N PRO A 94 -16.78 -0.58 -1.96
CA PRO A 94 -17.17 -1.97 -2.22
C PRO A 94 -16.23 -2.71 -3.18
N GLU A 95 -15.71 -1.98 -4.18
CA GLU A 95 -14.89 -2.53 -5.28
C GLU A 95 -13.47 -1.93 -5.29
N SER A 96 -13.05 -1.26 -4.22
CA SER A 96 -11.78 -0.52 -4.18
C SER A 96 -11.15 -0.57 -2.80
N ALA A 97 -9.82 -0.65 -2.78
CA ALA A 97 -9.03 -0.59 -1.56
C ALA A 97 -7.68 0.07 -1.83
N ILE A 98 -7.01 0.46 -0.76
CA ILE A 98 -5.68 1.05 -0.75
C ILE A 98 -4.73 0.01 -0.13
N VAL A 99 -3.60 -0.24 -0.79
CA VAL A 99 -2.51 -1.03 -0.20
C VAL A 99 -1.50 -0.06 0.42
N THR A 100 -1.14 -0.27 1.68
CA THR A 100 -0.18 0.57 2.42
C THR A 100 0.95 -0.29 2.98
N TYR A 101 2.16 0.28 3.08
CA TYR A 101 3.36 -0.35 3.64
C TYR A 101 4.44 0.70 3.96
#